data_AF-A0A2J8WNN7-F1
#
_entry.id   AF-A0A2J8WNN7-F1
#
_cell.length_a   1.000
_cell.length_b   1.000
_cell.length_c   1.000
_cell.angle_alpha   90.00
_cell.angle_beta   90.00
_cell.angle_gamma   90.00
#
_symmetry.space_group_name_H-M   'P 1'
#
loop_
_entity.id
_entity.type
_entity.pdbx_description
1 polymer ?
#
loop_
_entity_poly.entity_id
_entity_poly.type
_entity_poly.pdbx_seq_one_letter_code
_entity_poly.pdbx_strand_id
1 'polypeptide(L)'
;VVSEEFRNQIVRELVTLPANRWREQLDYYACCSQAPGCGDLLFDTDTWSLQIRKTGAQTATDFPHAIRIWYKTKPEGRSVTWTSDQSGRPCVYTVGSPINNRALFPCQEPPVAMSTWQATVRAAASFVVLMSGENSAKPTQLWEGCSSWYYYVTMPMPASTFTIAVGCWTEMKMETCSSNDLATEGPFSPSEADFRHVGVCSHTEYPCRFQNASATTQEIIPHRVFAPVCLTGACQETLLRLIPPCLSAAHSVLGTHPFSRLDVLIVPANFPSLGMARPSKDKTGHTSDSGASVIKHGLNLEKIFMQVHYLKGYFLLRFLAKRLGDETYFSFLRKFVHTFHGQLILSQDFLQMLLENIPEEKRLELSVENIYQDWLESSGIPKPLQRERRSGAECGLARQVRAEVTKWIRVNRRPRKRKRREKEEVFEKLLPDQLVLLLEHLLEQKTLSPRTLQSLQRTYHLQDQDAEVRHRWCELIVKHKFTKAYKSVERFLQEDQVGVIFQQMGIL
;
A
#
# COMPACT_ATOMS: atom_id res chain seq x y z
N VAL A 1 -47.17 -2.78 -3.12
CA VAL A 1 -46.33 -3.50 -4.10
C VAL A 1 -45.75 -2.47 -5.05
N VAL A 2 -44.43 -2.30 -5.08
CA VAL A 2 -43.80 -1.39 -6.05
C VAL A 2 -44.01 -1.98 -7.45
N SER A 3 -44.56 -1.21 -8.39
CA SER A 3 -44.84 -1.70 -9.74
C SER A 3 -43.55 -2.11 -10.46
N GLU A 4 -43.64 -3.07 -11.35
CA GLU A 4 -42.52 -3.49 -12.20
C GLU A 4 -41.94 -2.32 -13.01
N GLU A 5 -42.82 -1.44 -13.48
CA GLU A 5 -42.48 -0.19 -14.15
C GLU A 5 -41.55 0.68 -13.30
N PHE A 6 -41.81 0.83 -11.99
CA PHE A 6 -40.97 1.65 -11.12
C PHE A 6 -39.57 1.03 -10.91
N ARG A 7 -39.47 -0.30 -10.81
CA ARG A 7 -38.16 -0.98 -10.70
C ARG A 7 -37.35 -0.80 -11.98
N ASN A 8 -37.99 -0.99 -13.13
CA ASN A 8 -37.36 -0.79 -14.43
C ASN A 8 -36.95 0.67 -14.61
N GLN A 9 -37.74 1.62 -14.09
CA GLN A 9 -37.38 3.04 -14.10
C GLN A 9 -36.12 3.32 -13.26
N ILE A 10 -36.03 2.80 -12.03
CA ILE A 10 -34.82 2.98 -11.18
C ILE A 10 -33.57 2.49 -11.92
N VAL A 11 -33.63 1.27 -12.47
CA VAL A 11 -32.49 0.68 -13.18
C VAL A 11 -32.16 1.46 -14.45
N ARG A 12 -33.17 1.90 -15.20
CA ARG A 12 -32.99 2.72 -16.39
C ARG A 12 -32.26 4.01 -16.04
N GLU A 13 -32.74 4.75 -15.04
CA GLU A 13 -32.09 5.99 -14.57
C GLU A 13 -30.64 5.72 -14.13
N LEU A 14 -30.38 4.63 -13.38
CA LEU A 14 -29.01 4.27 -12.97
C LEU A 14 -28.05 4.07 -14.14
N VAL A 15 -28.52 3.45 -15.22
CA VAL A 15 -27.69 3.12 -16.40
C VAL A 15 -27.56 4.32 -17.34
N THR A 16 -28.55 5.23 -17.37
CA THR A 16 -28.55 6.37 -18.30
C THR A 16 -28.07 7.69 -17.69
N LEU A 17 -27.96 7.80 -16.37
CA LEU A 17 -27.51 9.03 -15.73
C LEU A 17 -26.05 9.34 -16.08
N PRO A 18 -25.75 10.58 -16.52
CA PRO A 18 -24.38 11.00 -16.78
C PRO A 18 -23.58 11.11 -15.47
N ALA A 19 -22.26 10.88 -15.52
CA ALA A 19 -21.47 10.84 -14.28
C ALA A 19 -21.35 12.18 -13.55
N ASN A 20 -21.61 13.31 -14.21
CA ASN A 20 -21.67 14.61 -13.53
C ASN A 20 -22.84 14.70 -12.53
N ARG A 21 -23.86 13.84 -12.67
CA ARG A 21 -24.99 13.67 -11.73
C ARG A 21 -24.76 12.50 -10.76
N TRP A 22 -23.50 12.17 -10.46
CA TRP A 22 -23.14 11.08 -9.53
C TRP A 22 -23.90 11.11 -8.20
N ARG A 23 -24.19 12.29 -7.63
CA ARG A 23 -24.95 12.40 -6.38
C ARG A 23 -26.36 11.82 -6.50
N GLU A 24 -27.02 12.06 -7.63
CA GLU A 24 -28.34 11.50 -7.91
C GLU A 24 -28.24 10.01 -8.21
N GLN A 25 -27.17 9.59 -8.91
CA GLN A 25 -26.85 8.18 -9.10
C GLN A 25 -26.69 7.46 -7.75
N LEU A 26 -26.09 8.13 -6.75
CA LEU A 26 -25.97 7.60 -5.40
C LEU A 26 -27.34 7.33 -4.75
N ASP A 27 -28.30 8.22 -4.93
CA ASP A 27 -29.66 8.04 -4.43
C ASP A 27 -30.37 6.88 -5.13
N TYR A 28 -30.22 6.77 -6.45
CA TYR A 28 -30.79 5.66 -7.20
C TYR A 28 -30.16 4.30 -6.85
N TYR A 29 -28.87 4.23 -6.50
CA TYR A 29 -28.27 3.00 -5.99
C TYR A 29 -28.92 2.58 -4.67
N ALA A 30 -29.18 3.54 -3.78
CA ALA A 30 -29.87 3.30 -2.52
C ALA A 30 -31.31 2.81 -2.77
N CYS A 31 -32.06 3.48 -3.64
CA CYS A 31 -33.40 3.07 -4.05
C CYS A 31 -33.41 1.66 -4.66
N CYS A 32 -32.46 1.34 -5.55
CA CYS A 32 -32.32 0.03 -6.16
C CYS A 32 -32.04 -1.06 -5.12
N SER A 33 -31.17 -0.77 -4.13
CA SER A 33 -30.84 -1.73 -3.06
C SER A 33 -32.05 -2.06 -2.17
N GLN A 34 -32.97 -1.11 -1.99
CA GLN A 34 -34.17 -1.22 -1.15
C GLN A 34 -35.40 -1.69 -1.92
N ALA A 35 -35.40 -1.61 -3.26
CA ALA A 35 -36.52 -2.01 -4.09
C ALA A 35 -36.88 -3.51 -3.90
N PRO A 36 -38.17 -3.89 -4.03
CA PRO A 36 -38.55 -5.30 -4.07
C PRO A 36 -37.87 -6.03 -5.22
N GLY A 37 -37.49 -7.30 -5.02
CA GLY A 37 -36.91 -8.12 -6.08
C GLY A 37 -37.95 -8.56 -7.11
N CYS A 38 -37.49 -9.03 -8.28
CA CYS A 38 -38.34 -9.62 -9.34
C CYS A 38 -38.49 -11.16 -9.21
N GLY A 39 -38.19 -11.71 -8.03
CA GLY A 39 -38.12 -13.15 -7.77
C GLY A 39 -36.70 -13.58 -7.40
N ASP A 40 -36.58 -14.80 -6.89
CA ASP A 40 -35.30 -15.39 -6.54
C ASP A 40 -34.61 -15.97 -7.78
N LEU A 41 -33.29 -15.82 -7.83
CA LEU A 41 -32.45 -16.41 -8.88
C LEU A 41 -31.86 -17.73 -8.38
N LEU A 42 -31.80 -18.71 -9.27
CA LEU A 42 -31.09 -19.96 -8.99
C LEU A 42 -29.59 -19.67 -8.98
N PHE A 43 -28.89 -20.14 -7.97
CA PHE A 43 -27.44 -20.03 -7.91
C PHE A 43 -26.80 -21.33 -7.43
N ASP A 44 -25.56 -21.54 -7.86
CA ASP A 44 -24.69 -22.59 -7.37
C ASP A 44 -23.33 -21.98 -7.00
N THR A 45 -22.66 -22.58 -6.02
CA THR A 45 -21.34 -22.15 -5.58
C THR A 45 -20.36 -23.28 -5.77
N ASP A 46 -19.39 -23.08 -6.66
CA ASP A 46 -18.25 -23.97 -6.79
C ASP A 46 -17.08 -23.47 -5.92
N THR A 47 -15.91 -24.09 -6.07
CA THR A 47 -14.72 -23.73 -5.28
C THR A 47 -14.23 -22.29 -5.51
N TRP A 48 -14.54 -21.70 -6.66
CA TRP A 48 -13.95 -20.44 -7.14
C TRP A 48 -14.97 -19.39 -7.58
N SER A 49 -16.23 -19.77 -7.80
CA SER A 49 -17.23 -18.90 -8.40
C SER A 49 -18.63 -19.08 -7.80
N LEU A 50 -19.38 -17.99 -7.81
CA LEU A 50 -20.82 -17.96 -7.63
C LEU A 50 -21.46 -17.92 -9.03
N GLN A 51 -22.16 -18.98 -9.41
CA GLN A 51 -22.85 -19.06 -10.70
C GLN A 51 -24.32 -18.71 -10.51
N ILE A 52 -24.79 -17.64 -11.15
CA ILE A 52 -26.18 -17.18 -11.05
C ILE A 52 -26.89 -17.44 -12.39
N ARG A 53 -28.07 -18.05 -12.35
CA ARG A 53 -28.85 -18.45 -13.52
C ARG A 53 -30.27 -17.88 -13.42
N LYS A 54 -30.80 -17.44 -14.57
CA LYS A 54 -32.20 -17.01 -14.72
C LYS A 54 -32.89 -17.89 -15.75
N THR A 55 -33.94 -18.59 -15.33
CA THR A 55 -34.75 -19.43 -16.22
C THR A 55 -35.35 -18.59 -17.35
N GLY A 56 -35.21 -19.05 -18.59
CA GLY A 56 -35.74 -18.37 -19.77
C GLY A 56 -34.87 -17.25 -20.34
N ALA A 57 -33.77 -16.85 -19.69
CA ALA A 57 -32.81 -15.92 -20.28
C ALA A 57 -31.95 -16.64 -21.34
N GLN A 58 -32.00 -16.19 -22.60
CA GLN A 58 -31.19 -16.75 -23.69
C GLN A 58 -30.06 -15.81 -24.11
N THR A 59 -30.22 -14.51 -23.88
CA THR A 59 -29.25 -13.47 -24.21
C THR A 59 -28.84 -12.68 -22.96
N ALA A 60 -27.73 -11.94 -23.05
CA ALA A 60 -27.26 -11.08 -21.96
C ALA A 60 -28.30 -9.99 -21.59
N THR A 61 -29.06 -9.50 -22.57
CA THR A 61 -30.12 -8.51 -22.38
C THR A 61 -31.33 -9.05 -21.63
N ASP A 62 -31.53 -10.37 -21.61
CA ASP A 62 -32.61 -11.01 -20.85
C ASP A 62 -32.25 -11.20 -19.36
N PHE A 63 -30.97 -11.04 -19.03
CA PHE A 63 -30.46 -11.18 -17.67
C PHE A 63 -30.70 -9.88 -16.86
N PRO A 64 -30.98 -9.96 -15.54
CA PRO A 64 -31.24 -8.77 -14.74
C PRO A 64 -29.99 -7.87 -14.68
N HIS A 65 -30.20 -6.56 -14.87
CA HIS A 65 -29.14 -5.55 -14.78
C HIS A 65 -28.71 -5.26 -13.33
N ALA A 66 -29.55 -5.60 -12.35
CA ALA A 66 -29.27 -5.45 -10.94
C ALA A 66 -29.51 -6.78 -10.22
N ILE A 67 -28.54 -7.20 -9.40
CA ILE A 67 -28.60 -8.43 -8.61
C ILE A 67 -28.37 -8.07 -7.15
N ARG A 68 -29.28 -8.49 -6.28
CA ARG A 68 -29.12 -8.35 -4.82
C ARG A 68 -28.76 -9.70 -4.23
N ILE A 69 -27.58 -9.77 -3.63
CA ILE A 69 -27.06 -10.99 -3.01
C ILE A 69 -27.05 -10.82 -1.50
N TRP A 70 -27.79 -11.67 -0.79
CA TRP A 70 -27.73 -11.79 0.65
C TRP A 70 -26.68 -12.84 1.01
N TYR A 71 -25.70 -12.46 1.83
CA TYR A 71 -24.62 -13.35 2.22
C TYR A 71 -24.21 -13.12 3.67
N LYS A 72 -23.49 -14.09 4.22
CA LYS A 72 -22.86 -14.01 5.54
C LYS A 72 -21.47 -14.61 5.43
N THR A 73 -20.45 -13.88 5.90
CA THR A 73 -19.09 -14.40 5.98
C THR A 73 -19.01 -15.50 7.03
N LYS A 74 -18.10 -16.47 6.83
CA LYS A 74 -17.84 -17.54 7.78
C LYS A 74 -16.71 -17.14 8.74
N PRO A 75 -16.70 -17.60 10.01
CA PRO A 75 -15.60 -17.34 10.94
C PRO A 75 -14.22 -17.79 10.43
N GLU A 76 -14.20 -18.83 9.58
CA GLU A 76 -12.98 -19.36 8.96
C GLU A 76 -12.54 -18.56 7.72
N GLY A 77 -13.34 -17.57 7.32
CA GLY A 77 -13.05 -16.68 6.19
C GLY A 77 -11.80 -15.84 6.46
N ARG A 78 -10.92 -15.76 5.45
CA ARG A 78 -9.62 -15.08 5.58
C ARG A 78 -9.66 -13.59 5.23
N SER A 79 -10.80 -13.08 4.75
CA SER A 79 -10.96 -11.70 4.28
C SER A 79 -10.82 -10.66 5.39
N VAL A 80 -11.18 -11.02 6.62
CA VAL A 80 -11.11 -10.17 7.80
C VAL A 80 -10.22 -10.81 8.85
N THR A 81 -9.49 -9.97 9.58
CA THR A 81 -8.70 -10.39 10.74
C THR A 81 -9.31 -9.78 11.98
N TRP A 82 -9.80 -10.64 12.87
CA TRP A 82 -10.28 -10.25 14.19
C TRP A 82 -9.11 -10.28 15.18
N THR A 83 -8.88 -9.19 15.89
CA THR A 83 -7.74 -9.05 16.81
C THR A 83 -8.06 -8.03 17.91
N SER A 84 -7.07 -7.74 18.74
CA SER A 84 -7.10 -6.63 19.69
C SER A 84 -6.13 -5.53 19.25
N ASP A 85 -6.50 -4.27 19.54
CA ASP A 85 -5.63 -3.12 19.39
C ASP A 85 -4.49 -3.11 20.43
N GLN A 86 -3.61 -2.13 20.32
CA GLN A 86 -2.47 -1.91 21.21
C GLN A 86 -2.90 -1.64 22.67
N SER A 87 -4.19 -1.43 22.94
CA SER A 87 -4.79 -1.28 24.27
C SER A 87 -5.61 -2.50 24.70
N GLY A 88 -5.56 -3.62 23.97
CA GLY A 88 -6.31 -4.84 24.26
C GLY A 88 -7.80 -4.77 23.93
N ARG A 89 -8.25 -3.79 23.13
CA ARG A 89 -9.66 -3.63 22.74
C ARG A 89 -9.93 -4.31 21.40
N PRO A 90 -11.11 -4.92 21.20
CA PRO A 90 -11.41 -5.66 19.98
C PRO A 90 -11.41 -4.73 18.76
N CYS A 91 -10.82 -5.21 17.67
CA CYS A 91 -10.90 -4.59 16.35
C CYS A 91 -10.88 -5.62 15.24
N VAL A 92 -11.38 -5.23 14.07
CA VAL A 92 -11.41 -6.04 12.86
C VAL A 92 -11.02 -5.20 11.67
N TYR A 93 -10.28 -5.78 10.73
CA TYR A 93 -9.94 -5.12 9.47
C TYR A 93 -9.83 -6.13 8.33
N THR A 94 -10.02 -5.64 7.11
CA THR A 94 -9.87 -6.43 5.89
C THR A 94 -8.42 -6.55 5.45
N VAL A 95 -8.02 -7.72 4.94
CA VAL A 95 -6.74 -7.91 4.24
C VAL A 95 -7.06 -8.28 2.80
N GLY A 96 -7.58 -7.32 2.02
CA GLY A 96 -8.26 -7.59 0.74
C GLY A 96 -7.36 -7.99 -0.42
N SER A 97 -6.13 -7.45 -0.48
CA SER A 97 -5.20 -7.72 -1.57
C SER A 97 -4.48 -9.08 -1.41
N PRO A 98 -4.20 -9.81 -2.51
CA PRO A 98 -4.50 -9.47 -3.90
C PRO A 98 -5.90 -9.89 -4.36
N ILE A 99 -6.49 -10.90 -3.71
CA ILE A 99 -7.70 -11.58 -4.16
C ILE A 99 -8.57 -12.09 -3.00
N ASN A 100 -8.43 -11.50 -1.82
CA ASN A 100 -9.05 -12.00 -0.60
C ASN A 100 -10.42 -11.36 -0.33
N ASN A 101 -10.76 -10.27 -1.03
CA ASN A 101 -12.08 -9.66 -0.90
C ASN A 101 -13.21 -10.53 -1.45
N ARG A 102 -12.92 -11.54 -2.29
CA ARG A 102 -13.88 -12.61 -2.63
C ARG A 102 -14.44 -13.38 -1.41
N ALA A 103 -13.68 -13.43 -0.30
CA ALA A 103 -14.12 -14.02 0.95
C ALA A 103 -14.83 -13.01 1.87
N LEU A 104 -14.89 -11.73 1.48
CA LEU A 104 -15.65 -10.67 2.14
C LEU A 104 -17.02 -10.53 1.49
N PHE A 105 -17.08 -10.41 0.15
CA PHE A 105 -18.30 -10.28 -0.63
C PHE A 105 -18.12 -10.91 -2.02
N PRO A 106 -19.21 -11.34 -2.69
CA PRO A 106 -19.13 -11.83 -4.07
C PRO A 106 -18.65 -10.73 -5.02
N CYS A 107 -17.48 -10.93 -5.65
CA CYS A 107 -16.86 -9.95 -6.54
C CYS A 107 -16.04 -10.61 -7.66
N GLN A 108 -15.69 -9.82 -8.68
CA GLN A 108 -14.91 -10.27 -9.83
C GLN A 108 -13.40 -10.08 -9.56
N GLU A 109 -12.73 -11.13 -9.04
CA GLU A 109 -11.29 -11.14 -8.76
C GLU A 109 -10.57 -12.36 -9.40
N PRO A 110 -9.30 -12.26 -9.87
CA PRO A 110 -8.38 -11.09 -9.89
C PRO A 110 -8.94 -9.94 -10.73
N PRO A 111 -8.42 -8.70 -10.60
CA PRO A 111 -9.10 -7.53 -11.16
C PRO A 111 -9.11 -7.58 -12.69
N VAL A 112 -10.22 -8.09 -13.23
CA VAL A 112 -10.63 -7.99 -14.63
C VAL A 112 -11.68 -6.89 -14.82
N ALA A 113 -12.17 -6.34 -13.71
CA ALA A 113 -13.18 -5.29 -13.66
C ALA A 113 -12.85 -4.30 -12.54
N MET A 114 -13.31 -3.07 -12.74
CA MET A 114 -13.32 -2.02 -11.74
C MET A 114 -14.75 -1.57 -11.51
N SER A 115 -15.04 -1.05 -10.31
CA SER A 115 -16.39 -0.60 -9.98
C SER A 115 -16.33 0.58 -9.01
N THR A 116 -17.35 1.42 -9.08
CA THR A 116 -17.69 2.33 -7.98
C THR A 116 -18.39 1.55 -6.88
N TRP A 117 -18.48 2.09 -5.67
CA TRP A 117 -19.27 1.46 -4.61
C TRP A 117 -19.83 2.46 -3.62
N GLN A 118 -20.87 2.01 -2.94
CA GLN A 118 -21.40 2.58 -1.71
C GLN A 118 -21.43 1.50 -0.65
N ALA A 119 -21.18 1.88 0.60
CA ALA A 119 -21.25 0.97 1.71
C ALA A 119 -21.91 1.66 2.91
N THR A 120 -22.92 1.00 3.49
CA THR A 120 -23.43 1.34 4.82
C THR A 120 -23.00 0.27 5.79
N VAL A 121 -22.14 0.62 6.74
CA VAL A 121 -21.66 -0.30 7.78
C VAL A 121 -22.28 0.08 9.10
N ARG A 122 -22.78 -0.91 9.83
CA ARG A 122 -23.37 -0.76 11.16
C ARG A 122 -22.47 -1.43 12.18
N ALA A 123 -22.18 -0.74 13.27
CA ALA A 123 -21.36 -1.25 14.36
C ALA A 123 -21.87 -0.70 15.71
N ALA A 124 -21.37 -1.26 16.82
CA ALA A 124 -21.68 -0.69 18.13
C ALA A 124 -21.15 0.75 18.23
N ALA A 125 -21.88 1.62 18.91
CA ALA A 125 -21.57 3.06 18.99
C ALA A 125 -20.22 3.37 19.66
N SER A 126 -19.65 2.41 20.39
CA SER A 126 -18.31 2.49 20.99
C SER A 126 -17.16 2.30 20.00
N PHE A 127 -17.45 1.91 18.75
CA PHE A 127 -16.46 1.72 17.69
C PHE A 127 -16.50 2.84 16.66
N VAL A 128 -15.39 3.00 15.97
CA VAL A 128 -15.27 3.79 14.74
C VAL A 128 -15.16 2.82 13.57
N VAL A 129 -15.90 3.10 12.50
CA VAL A 129 -15.73 2.44 11.20
C VAL A 129 -14.90 3.34 10.30
N LEU A 130 -13.91 2.76 9.62
CA LEU A 130 -13.11 3.39 8.57
C LEU A 130 -13.14 2.52 7.32
N MET A 131 -13.20 3.13 6.14
CA MET A 131 -13.26 2.43 4.87
C MET A 131 -12.51 3.18 3.77
N SER A 132 -12.15 2.46 2.70
CA SER A 132 -11.80 3.06 1.41
C SER A 132 -13.01 3.83 0.86
N GLY A 133 -13.02 5.15 1.05
CA GLY A 133 -14.12 6.04 0.65
C GLY A 133 -13.70 7.50 0.54
N GLU A 134 -14.36 8.25 -0.33
CA GLU A 134 -14.05 9.66 -0.64
C GLU A 134 -14.58 10.65 0.40
N ASN A 135 -15.59 10.25 1.19
CA ASN A 135 -16.31 11.13 2.11
C ASN A 135 -15.94 10.90 3.58
N SER A 136 -15.89 12.00 4.35
CA SER A 136 -15.77 11.94 5.82
C SER A 136 -17.06 11.50 6.48
N ALA A 137 -17.28 10.20 6.50
CA ALA A 137 -18.44 9.58 7.13
C ALA A 137 -18.49 9.94 8.62
N LYS A 138 -19.63 10.53 9.03
CA LYS A 138 -19.98 10.76 10.42
C LYS A 138 -20.91 9.65 10.89
N PRO A 139 -20.81 9.19 12.15
CA PRO A 139 -21.74 8.20 12.68
C PRO A 139 -23.15 8.79 12.76
N THR A 140 -24.13 8.05 12.23
CA THR A 140 -25.56 8.32 12.43
C THR A 140 -26.09 7.29 13.41
N GLN A 141 -26.65 7.73 14.54
CA GLN A 141 -27.25 6.82 15.52
C GLN A 141 -28.51 6.19 14.92
N LEU A 142 -28.58 4.85 14.91
CA LEU A 142 -29.76 4.12 14.43
C LEU A 142 -30.70 3.75 15.58
N TRP A 143 -30.14 3.17 16.63
CA TRP A 143 -30.83 2.85 17.88
C TRP A 143 -29.83 2.86 19.04
N GLU A 144 -30.30 2.63 20.26
CA GLU A 144 -29.44 2.64 21.45
C GLU A 144 -28.27 1.65 21.30
N GLY A 145 -27.04 2.18 21.40
CA GLY A 145 -25.81 1.39 21.27
C GLY A 145 -25.38 1.02 19.84
N CYS A 146 -26.09 1.41 18.78
CA CYS A 146 -25.70 1.13 17.39
C CYS A 146 -25.68 2.37 16.50
N SER A 147 -24.58 2.52 15.77
CA SER A 147 -24.34 3.60 14.81
C SER A 147 -24.12 3.04 13.40
N SER A 148 -24.40 3.86 12.40
CA SER A 148 -24.12 3.57 11.00
C SER A 148 -23.20 4.60 10.37
N TRP A 149 -22.33 4.13 9.47
CA TRP A 149 -21.45 4.95 8.66
C TRP A 149 -21.72 4.67 7.19
N TYR A 150 -21.86 5.73 6.41
CA TYR A 150 -22.06 5.67 4.98
C TYR A 150 -20.81 6.14 4.24
N TYR A 151 -20.31 5.32 3.33
CA TYR A 151 -19.16 5.60 2.49
C TYR A 151 -19.51 5.45 1.01
N TYR A 152 -18.85 6.22 0.15
CA TYR A 152 -18.90 6.04 -1.29
C TYR A 152 -17.54 6.23 -1.95
N VAL A 153 -17.38 5.66 -3.14
CA VAL A 153 -16.29 5.93 -4.08
C VAL A 153 -16.90 6.11 -5.46
N THR A 154 -16.55 7.21 -6.12
CA THR A 154 -17.04 7.60 -7.44
C THR A 154 -16.06 7.25 -8.56
N MET A 155 -14.76 7.15 -8.26
CA MET A 155 -13.78 6.64 -9.21
C MET A 155 -13.88 5.10 -9.31
N PRO A 156 -13.98 4.50 -10.51
CA PRO A 156 -13.95 3.05 -10.65
C PRO A 156 -12.64 2.47 -10.12
N MET A 157 -12.72 1.51 -9.21
CA MET A 157 -11.57 0.93 -8.54
C MET A 157 -11.66 -0.61 -8.50
N PRO A 158 -10.52 -1.33 -8.50
CA PRO A 158 -10.50 -2.77 -8.33
C PRO A 158 -11.10 -3.21 -6.98
N ALA A 159 -11.78 -4.36 -6.96
CA ALA A 159 -12.34 -4.93 -5.73
C ALA A 159 -11.29 -5.10 -4.61
N SER A 160 -10.02 -5.35 -4.95
CA SER A 160 -8.90 -5.47 -4.01
C SER A 160 -8.61 -4.21 -3.19
N THR A 161 -9.10 -3.04 -3.63
CA THR A 161 -8.94 -1.76 -2.92
C THR A 161 -10.06 -1.49 -1.91
N PHE A 162 -11.12 -2.29 -1.94
CA PHE A 162 -12.18 -2.24 -0.94
C PHE A 162 -11.62 -2.65 0.43
N THR A 163 -11.67 -1.74 1.39
CA THR A 163 -11.18 -1.99 2.76
C THR A 163 -12.17 -1.52 3.81
N ILE A 164 -12.26 -2.29 4.90
CA ILE A 164 -13.03 -1.96 6.10
C ILE A 164 -12.13 -2.16 7.31
N ALA A 165 -12.19 -1.24 8.27
CA ALA A 165 -11.64 -1.38 9.60
C ALA A 165 -12.67 -0.90 10.63
N VAL A 166 -12.84 -1.66 11.71
CA VAL A 166 -13.74 -1.33 12.83
C VAL A 166 -12.99 -1.54 14.14
N GLY A 167 -12.96 -0.52 15.00
CA GLY A 167 -12.17 -0.57 16.23
C GLY A 167 -12.30 0.70 17.07
N CYS A 168 -11.68 0.70 18.25
CA CYS A 168 -11.75 1.82 19.19
C CYS A 168 -10.64 2.85 18.92
N TRP A 169 -10.66 3.51 17.77
CA TRP A 169 -9.65 4.51 17.41
C TRP A 169 -10.12 5.93 17.65
N THR A 170 -9.16 6.84 17.78
CA THR A 170 -9.40 8.28 17.90
C THR A 170 -8.68 8.99 16.76
N GLU A 171 -9.32 10.02 16.21
CA GLU A 171 -8.68 10.93 15.26
C GLU A 171 -7.61 11.75 16.01
N MET A 172 -6.35 11.55 15.63
CA MET A 172 -5.21 12.27 16.15
C MET A 172 -5.16 13.65 15.52
N LYS A 173 -5.25 14.69 16.36
CA LYS A 173 -5.16 16.09 15.93
C LYS A 173 -3.91 16.70 16.52
N MET A 174 -3.20 17.51 15.74
CA MET A 174 -2.04 18.23 16.24
C MET A 174 -2.45 19.07 17.44
N GLU A 175 -1.73 18.93 18.55
CA GLU A 175 -1.88 19.86 19.67
C GLU A 175 -1.39 21.23 19.19
N THR A 176 -2.30 22.20 19.06
CA THR A 176 -1.93 23.58 18.83
C THR A 176 -1.14 24.05 20.04
N CYS A 177 0.17 24.12 19.91
CA CYS A 177 1.02 24.78 20.88
C CYS A 177 0.56 26.24 20.95
N SER A 178 0.03 26.66 22.10
CA SER A 178 -0.19 28.07 22.39
C SER A 178 1.16 28.74 22.62
N SER A 179 1.85 29.09 21.55
CA SER A 179 2.97 30.02 21.61
C SER A 179 3.06 30.77 20.28
N ASN A 180 2.71 32.05 20.33
CA ASN A 180 3.33 33.05 19.47
C ASN A 180 4.84 32.89 19.64
N ASP A 181 5.53 32.35 18.63
CA ASP A 181 6.79 32.90 18.12
C ASP A 181 7.42 31.99 17.06
N LEU A 182 8.08 32.68 16.12
CA LEU A 182 9.01 32.21 15.09
C LEU A 182 8.41 31.68 13.78
N ALA A 183 8.12 32.68 12.95
CA ALA A 183 8.40 32.65 11.52
C ALA A 183 9.82 32.16 11.19
N THR A 184 9.94 31.76 9.92
CA THR A 184 11.12 31.70 9.05
C THR A 184 11.79 30.33 8.92
N GLU A 185 11.29 29.53 7.97
CA GLU A 185 12.17 28.86 7.00
C GLU A 185 11.61 29.08 5.59
N GLY A 186 12.52 29.43 4.68
CA GLY A 186 12.22 30.11 3.41
C GLY A 186 11.47 29.25 2.40
N PRO A 187 10.75 29.88 1.45
CA PRO A 187 10.17 29.17 0.34
C PRO A 187 11.30 28.66 -0.56
N PHE A 188 11.35 27.35 -0.79
CA PHE A 188 11.92 26.86 -2.03
C PHE A 188 11.08 27.44 -3.16
N SER A 189 11.72 28.16 -4.08
CA SER A 189 11.07 28.75 -5.23
C SER A 189 10.33 27.66 -6.02
N PRO A 190 8.99 27.70 -6.13
CA PRO A 190 8.33 26.86 -7.12
C PRO A 190 8.71 27.43 -8.48
N SER A 191 9.16 26.58 -9.41
CA SER A 191 9.15 27.00 -10.82
C SER A 191 7.69 27.21 -11.19
N GLU A 192 7.30 28.47 -11.37
CA GLU A 192 6.03 28.83 -11.98
C GLU A 192 6.04 28.33 -13.41
N ALA A 193 5.56 27.11 -13.58
CA ALA A 193 4.92 26.73 -14.80
C ALA A 193 3.48 26.41 -14.44
N ASP A 194 2.60 27.31 -14.88
CA ASP A 194 1.15 27.21 -14.79
C ASP A 194 0.72 26.01 -15.67
N PHE A 195 0.86 24.80 -15.14
CA PHE A 195 0.66 23.55 -15.88
C PHE A 195 -0.81 23.15 -15.90
N ARG A 196 -1.66 24.00 -16.49
CA ARG A 196 -3.04 23.63 -16.81
C ARG A 196 -3.02 22.71 -18.02
N HIS A 197 -3.01 21.40 -17.79
CA HIS A 197 -3.38 20.45 -18.85
C HIS A 197 -4.89 20.53 -19.05
N VAL A 198 -5.31 21.44 -19.93
CA VAL A 198 -6.70 21.55 -20.41
C VAL A 198 -6.91 20.46 -21.45
N GLY A 199 -6.98 19.21 -21.00
CA GLY A 199 -7.21 18.04 -21.84
C GLY A 199 -8.40 17.23 -21.33
N VAL A 200 -9.18 16.67 -22.25
CA VAL A 200 -10.21 15.69 -21.91
C VAL A 200 -9.53 14.42 -21.39
N CYS A 201 -9.93 13.95 -20.22
CA CYS A 201 -9.38 12.72 -19.65
C CYS A 201 -9.92 11.49 -20.39
N SER A 202 -9.10 10.45 -20.57
CA SER A 202 -9.46 9.24 -21.34
C SER A 202 -10.07 8.11 -20.51
N HIS A 203 -10.32 8.34 -19.22
CA HIS A 203 -10.96 7.36 -18.34
C HIS A 203 -12.48 7.32 -18.55
N THR A 204 -13.11 6.24 -18.07
CA THR A 204 -14.58 6.16 -17.98
C THR A 204 -15.16 7.32 -17.19
N GLU A 205 -16.40 7.73 -17.46
CA GLU A 205 -17.00 8.88 -16.81
C GLU A 205 -17.09 8.74 -15.27
N TYR A 206 -16.47 9.67 -14.53
CA TYR A 206 -16.63 9.89 -13.09
C TYR A 206 -16.27 11.36 -12.74
N PRO A 207 -16.57 11.85 -11.52
CA PRO A 207 -16.21 13.19 -11.06
C PRO A 207 -14.69 13.39 -10.93
N CYS A 208 -14.03 13.65 -12.07
CA CYS A 208 -12.58 13.71 -12.16
C CYS A 208 -11.99 14.89 -11.38
N ARG A 209 -11.12 14.59 -10.41
CA ARG A 209 -10.42 15.62 -9.63
C ARG A 209 -9.35 16.35 -10.43
N PHE A 210 -8.77 15.73 -11.46
CA PHE A 210 -7.77 16.40 -12.32
C PHE A 210 -8.37 17.55 -13.13
N GLN A 211 -9.69 17.56 -13.34
CA GLN A 211 -10.41 18.65 -14.01
C GLN A 211 -10.89 19.73 -13.03
N ASN A 212 -10.73 19.52 -11.73
CA ASN A 212 -11.17 20.47 -10.71
C ASN A 212 -10.04 21.45 -10.35
N ALA A 213 -10.22 22.73 -10.69
CA ALA A 213 -9.24 23.79 -10.46
C ALA A 213 -8.77 23.92 -8.99
N SER A 214 -9.65 23.65 -8.01
CA SER A 214 -9.28 23.68 -6.58
C SER A 214 -8.47 22.46 -6.16
N ALA A 215 -8.64 21.32 -6.83
CA ALA A 215 -7.88 20.10 -6.54
C ALA A 215 -6.50 20.14 -7.20
N THR A 216 -6.36 20.77 -8.36
CA THR A 216 -5.07 20.88 -9.08
C THR A 216 -4.04 21.75 -8.39
N THR A 217 -4.46 22.66 -7.53
CA THR A 217 -3.58 23.52 -6.72
C THR A 217 -3.41 22.99 -5.29
N GLN A 218 -4.02 21.85 -4.96
CA GLN A 218 -4.01 21.28 -3.61
C GLN A 218 -2.74 20.46 -3.38
N GLU A 219 -1.68 21.12 -2.91
CA GLU A 219 -0.41 20.46 -2.59
C GLU A 219 -0.52 19.41 -1.49
N ILE A 220 -1.28 19.74 -0.44
CA ILE A 220 -1.52 18.84 0.69
C ILE A 220 -3.00 18.49 0.70
N ILE A 221 -3.29 17.24 0.38
CA ILE A 221 -4.66 16.73 0.47
C ILE A 221 -5.14 16.68 1.92
N PRO A 222 -6.47 16.84 2.16
CA PRO A 222 -7.02 16.72 3.49
C PRO A 222 -6.74 15.32 4.00
N HIS A 223 -6.16 15.22 5.19
CA HIS A 223 -5.79 13.94 5.76
C HIS A 223 -6.14 13.85 7.23
N ARG A 224 -6.35 12.62 7.71
CA ARG A 224 -6.63 12.33 9.12
C ARG A 224 -5.86 11.10 9.55
N VAL A 225 -5.39 11.10 10.79
CA VAL A 225 -4.70 9.96 11.37
C VAL A 225 -5.58 9.36 12.45
N PHE A 226 -5.82 8.06 12.40
CA PHE A 226 -6.56 7.29 13.39
C PHE A 226 -5.62 6.30 14.05
N ALA A 227 -5.63 6.27 15.38
CA ALA A 227 -4.85 5.32 16.14
C ALA A 227 -5.50 5.06 17.51
N PRO A 228 -5.09 4.00 18.23
CA PRO A 228 -5.47 3.81 19.62
C PRO A 228 -4.95 4.96 20.49
N VAL A 229 -5.67 5.29 21.55
CA VAL A 229 -5.33 6.41 22.46
C VAL A 229 -3.95 6.24 23.10
N CYS A 230 -3.51 4.99 23.33
CA CYS A 230 -2.17 4.73 23.87
C CYS A 230 -1.03 5.17 22.94
N LEU A 231 -1.28 5.46 21.66
CA LEU A 231 -0.28 5.91 20.69
C LEU A 231 -0.31 7.42 20.42
N THR A 232 -1.11 8.20 21.16
CA THR A 232 -1.23 9.65 20.92
C THR A 232 0.13 10.35 20.93
N GLY A 233 0.98 10.12 21.94
CA GLY A 233 2.31 10.76 22.02
C GLY A 233 3.19 10.46 20.79
N ALA A 234 3.28 9.18 20.40
CA ALA A 234 4.07 8.76 19.23
C ALA A 234 3.54 9.39 17.92
N CYS A 235 2.22 9.50 17.77
CA CYS A 235 1.60 10.16 16.62
C CYS A 235 1.92 11.66 16.57
N GLN A 236 1.89 12.38 17.71
CA GLN A 236 2.22 13.81 17.80
C GLN A 236 3.68 14.08 17.44
N GLU A 237 4.59 13.28 17.96
CA GLU A 237 6.03 13.49 17.79
C GLU A 237 6.50 13.17 16.36
N THR A 238 5.89 12.16 15.72
CA THR A 238 6.39 11.58 14.47
C THR A 238 5.39 11.75 13.32
N LEU A 239 4.28 11.01 13.34
CA LEU A 239 3.42 10.84 12.16
C LEU A 239 2.75 12.14 11.71
N LEU A 240 2.19 12.91 12.65
CA LEU A 240 1.49 14.16 12.33
C LEU A 240 2.43 15.23 11.74
N ARG A 241 3.72 15.17 12.05
CA ARG A 241 4.74 16.07 11.49
C ARG A 241 5.27 15.61 10.14
N LEU A 242 5.33 14.30 9.90
CA LEU A 242 5.89 13.72 8.68
C LEU A 242 4.90 13.67 7.50
N ILE A 243 3.61 13.46 7.76
CA ILE A 243 2.63 13.28 6.67
C ILE A 243 2.53 14.52 5.76
N PRO A 244 2.40 15.76 6.27
CA PRO A 244 2.28 16.94 5.41
C PRO A 244 3.44 17.14 4.40
N PRO A 245 4.72 17.10 4.79
CA PRO A 245 5.82 17.22 3.82
C PRO A 245 5.88 16.04 2.85
N CYS A 246 5.54 14.82 3.28
CA CYS A 246 5.45 13.67 2.37
C CYS A 246 4.36 13.85 1.30
N LEU A 247 3.18 14.36 1.68
CA LEU A 247 2.09 14.64 0.75
C LEU A 247 2.44 15.78 -0.22
N SER A 248 3.10 16.83 0.27
CA SER A 248 3.60 17.93 -0.58
C SER A 248 4.63 17.42 -1.59
N ALA A 249 5.58 16.59 -1.17
CA ALA A 249 6.55 15.97 -2.07
C ALA A 249 5.90 15.02 -3.10
N ALA A 250 4.88 14.26 -2.67
CA ALA A 250 4.11 13.43 -3.59
C ALA A 250 3.41 14.26 -4.67
N HIS A 251 2.77 15.36 -4.28
CA HIS A 251 2.14 16.29 -5.21
C HIS A 251 3.17 16.95 -6.13
N SER A 252 4.32 17.36 -5.60
CA SER A 252 5.39 17.98 -6.40
C SER A 252 5.96 17.01 -7.44
N VAL A 253 5.86 15.69 -7.25
CA VAL A 253 6.33 14.68 -8.21
C VAL A 253 5.21 14.23 -9.16
N LEU A 254 4.05 13.85 -8.63
CA LEU A 254 2.98 13.17 -9.37
C LEU A 254 1.81 14.10 -9.77
N GLY A 255 1.66 15.23 -9.08
CA GLY A 255 0.59 16.19 -9.29
C GLY A 255 -0.65 15.88 -8.45
N THR A 256 -1.81 16.23 -9.01
CA THR A 256 -3.12 16.11 -8.34
C THR A 256 -3.36 14.71 -7.83
N HIS A 257 -3.73 14.60 -6.55
CA HIS A 257 -4.17 13.33 -6.00
C HIS A 257 -5.58 12.95 -6.53
N PRO A 258 -5.80 11.70 -6.97
CA PRO A 258 -7.07 11.28 -7.58
C PRO A 258 -8.25 11.26 -6.61
N PHE A 259 -7.99 11.20 -5.30
CA PHE A 259 -9.02 11.22 -4.26
C PHE A 259 -9.03 12.53 -3.46
N SER A 260 -10.19 12.82 -2.86
CA SER A 260 -10.46 14.04 -2.09
C SER A 260 -9.82 14.12 -0.72
N ARG A 261 -9.27 13.00 -0.23
CA ARG A 261 -8.69 12.90 1.11
C ARG A 261 -7.89 11.61 1.26
N LEU A 262 -7.08 11.57 2.31
CA LEU A 262 -6.36 10.40 2.77
C LEU A 262 -6.58 10.17 4.27
N ASP A 263 -7.09 9.00 4.64
CA ASP A 263 -7.13 8.60 6.05
C ASP A 263 -5.98 7.61 6.32
N VAL A 264 -5.25 7.77 7.42
CA VAL A 264 -4.17 6.87 7.86
C VAL A 264 -4.64 6.17 9.12
N LEU A 265 -4.59 4.84 9.15
CA LEU A 265 -4.96 4.04 10.32
C LEU A 265 -3.75 3.25 10.83
N ILE A 266 -3.42 3.47 12.11
CA ILE A 266 -2.44 2.64 12.81
C ILE A 266 -3.12 1.39 13.33
N VAL A 267 -2.80 0.27 12.68
CA VAL A 267 -3.32 -1.06 13.01
C VAL A 267 -2.45 -1.80 14.01
N PRO A 268 -2.94 -2.90 14.59
CA PRO A 268 -2.18 -3.70 15.54
C PRO A 268 -0.97 -4.38 14.87
N ALA A 269 0.04 -4.68 15.69
CA ALA A 269 1.29 -5.31 15.26
C ALA A 269 1.04 -6.61 14.45
N ASN A 270 0.08 -7.44 14.84
CA ASN A 270 -0.21 -8.69 14.13
C ASN A 270 -0.90 -8.54 12.75
N PHE A 271 -0.95 -7.32 12.18
CA PHE A 271 -1.49 -7.06 10.85
C PHE A 271 -0.60 -7.64 9.75
N PRO A 272 -0.98 -8.70 9.03
CA PRO A 272 -0.09 -9.34 8.06
C PRO A 272 0.00 -8.51 6.76
N SER A 273 0.77 -7.43 6.73
CA SER A 273 1.12 -6.79 5.45
C SER A 273 2.52 -6.19 5.41
N LEU A 274 3.32 -6.74 4.51
CA LEU A 274 4.45 -6.08 3.86
C LEU A 274 4.61 -6.51 2.39
N GLY A 275 3.62 -7.18 1.79
CA GLY A 275 3.75 -7.62 0.41
C GLY A 275 2.47 -8.13 -0.22
N MET A 276 2.39 -7.98 -1.54
CA MET A 276 1.36 -8.62 -2.36
C MET A 276 1.48 -10.14 -2.22
N ALA A 277 0.45 -10.78 -1.64
CA ALA A 277 0.35 -12.22 -1.67
C ALA A 277 0.08 -12.71 -3.11
N ARG A 278 0.27 -14.00 -3.33
CA ARG A 278 0.18 -14.65 -4.63
C ARG A 278 -1.28 -14.98 -5.00
N PRO A 279 -1.77 -14.74 -6.23
CA PRO A 279 -2.91 -15.48 -6.77
C PRO A 279 -2.45 -16.92 -7.07
N SER A 280 -3.08 -17.93 -6.45
CA SER A 280 -2.74 -19.33 -6.70
C SER A 280 -3.08 -19.73 -8.14
N LYS A 281 -2.05 -19.89 -8.98
CA LYS A 281 -2.14 -20.63 -10.24
C LYS A 281 -2.29 -22.10 -9.89
N ASP A 282 -3.50 -22.62 -9.87
CA ASP A 282 -3.71 -24.02 -10.25
C ASP A 282 -4.92 -24.19 -11.17
N LYS A 283 -5.96 -23.35 -11.08
CA LYS A 283 -7.14 -23.43 -11.99
C LYS A 283 -7.82 -22.09 -12.32
N THR A 284 -7.17 -20.96 -12.10
CA THR A 284 -7.74 -19.64 -12.46
C THR A 284 -7.54 -19.37 -13.94
N GLY A 285 -8.49 -19.83 -14.76
CA GLY A 285 -8.85 -19.29 -16.08
C GLY A 285 -7.79 -19.41 -17.19
N HIS A 286 -8.19 -19.99 -18.32
CA HIS A 286 -7.52 -19.70 -19.59
C HIS A 286 -7.45 -18.17 -19.77
N THR A 287 -6.27 -17.68 -20.13
CA THR A 287 -6.09 -16.29 -20.58
C THR A 287 -6.97 -16.09 -21.81
N SER A 288 -7.97 -15.21 -21.71
CA SER A 288 -8.60 -14.63 -22.89
C SER A 288 -7.56 -13.85 -23.69
N ASP A 289 -7.84 -13.60 -24.96
CA ASP A 289 -7.04 -12.79 -25.89
C ASP A 289 -6.76 -11.34 -25.41
N SER A 290 -7.26 -10.96 -24.23
CA SER A 290 -7.13 -9.66 -23.57
C SER A 290 -5.82 -9.43 -22.80
N GLY A 291 -4.73 -10.13 -23.15
CA GLY A 291 -3.36 -9.63 -22.92
C GLY A 291 -2.80 -9.54 -21.48
N ALA A 292 -3.50 -10.02 -20.45
CA ALA A 292 -2.95 -10.02 -19.08
C ALA A 292 -1.79 -11.05 -18.94
N SER A 293 -0.56 -10.61 -19.20
CA SER A 293 0.63 -11.45 -19.02
C SER A 293 1.08 -11.48 -17.56
N VAL A 294 1.06 -12.66 -16.94
CA VAL A 294 1.68 -12.87 -15.63
C VAL A 294 3.20 -12.88 -15.82
N ILE A 295 3.95 -12.14 -14.99
CA ILE A 295 5.42 -12.20 -14.95
C ILE A 295 5.84 -13.68 -14.84
N LYS A 296 6.40 -14.25 -15.92
CA LYS A 296 6.74 -15.67 -16.00
C LYS A 296 7.90 -16.04 -15.07
N HIS A 297 8.86 -15.13 -14.88
CA HIS A 297 10.16 -15.38 -14.24
C HIS A 297 10.38 -14.56 -12.95
N GLY A 298 9.30 -14.38 -12.18
CA GLY A 298 9.32 -13.81 -10.83
C GLY A 298 8.54 -14.67 -9.83
N LEU A 299 8.31 -15.94 -10.16
CA LEU A 299 7.43 -16.86 -9.42
C LEU A 299 8.25 -17.98 -8.78
N ASN A 300 8.19 -18.10 -7.45
CA ASN A 300 8.68 -19.27 -6.70
C ASN A 300 7.47 -19.94 -6.03
N LEU A 301 7.24 -21.22 -6.33
CA LEU A 301 6.09 -21.98 -5.82
C LEU A 301 6.12 -22.19 -4.30
N GLU A 302 7.30 -22.17 -3.69
CA GLU A 302 7.53 -22.47 -2.27
C GLU A 302 7.44 -21.23 -1.36
N LYS A 303 7.43 -20.01 -1.95
CA LYS A 303 7.41 -18.76 -1.18
C LYS A 303 6.10 -18.00 -1.37
N ILE A 304 5.39 -17.78 -0.26
CA ILE A 304 4.10 -17.06 -0.21
C ILE A 304 4.30 -15.55 -0.51
N PHE A 305 5.45 -15.00 -0.13
CA PHE A 305 5.84 -13.61 -0.39
C PHE A 305 7.18 -13.55 -1.12
N MET A 306 7.27 -12.64 -2.09
CA MET A 306 8.51 -12.37 -2.81
C MET A 306 8.67 -10.88 -3.04
N GLN A 307 9.86 -10.34 -2.79
CA GLN A 307 10.18 -8.94 -3.04
C GLN A 307 10.63 -8.66 -4.47
N VAL A 308 10.61 -9.67 -5.36
CA VAL A 308 11.15 -9.55 -6.73
C VAL A 308 10.47 -8.44 -7.52
N HIS A 309 9.15 -8.28 -7.41
CA HIS A 309 8.42 -7.24 -8.14
C HIS A 309 8.75 -5.83 -7.62
N TYR A 310 8.87 -5.66 -6.29
CA TYR A 310 9.30 -4.39 -5.69
C TYR A 310 10.74 -4.03 -6.11
N LEU A 311 11.69 -4.93 -5.90
CA LEU A 311 13.11 -4.65 -6.12
C LEU A 311 13.43 -4.53 -7.62
N LYS A 312 12.99 -5.49 -8.44
CA LYS A 312 13.27 -5.48 -9.88
C LYS A 312 12.55 -4.32 -10.58
N GLY A 313 11.32 -4.04 -10.17
CA GLY A 313 10.57 -2.86 -10.62
C GLY A 313 11.29 -1.56 -10.25
N TYR A 314 11.65 -1.38 -8.98
CA TYR A 314 12.42 -0.21 -8.52
C TYR A 314 13.70 0.00 -9.34
N PHE A 315 14.50 -1.05 -9.53
CA PHE A 315 15.75 -0.93 -10.27
C PHE A 315 15.55 -0.64 -11.76
N LEU A 316 14.46 -1.15 -12.37
CA LEU A 316 14.09 -0.81 -13.74
C LEU A 316 13.75 0.68 -13.84
N LEU A 317 12.86 1.16 -12.97
CA LEU A 317 12.46 2.57 -12.93
C LEU A 317 13.65 3.49 -12.66
N ARG A 318 14.54 3.12 -11.74
CA ARG A 318 15.80 3.84 -11.46
C ARG A 318 16.74 3.83 -12.66
N PHE A 319 16.87 2.70 -13.37
CA PHE A 319 17.67 2.61 -14.58
C PHE A 319 17.14 3.56 -15.67
N LEU A 320 15.82 3.60 -15.85
CA LEU A 320 15.15 4.51 -16.78
C LEU A 320 15.34 5.97 -16.38
N ALA A 321 15.13 6.32 -15.10
CA ALA A 321 15.37 7.67 -14.59
C ALA A 321 16.82 8.14 -14.83
N LYS A 322 17.82 7.31 -14.50
CA LYS A 322 19.23 7.62 -14.75
C LYS A 322 19.56 7.81 -16.24
N ARG A 323 18.94 6.99 -17.11
CA ARG A 323 19.18 7.04 -18.56
C ARG A 323 18.53 8.27 -19.20
N LEU A 324 17.35 8.64 -18.74
CA LEU A 324 16.55 9.71 -19.32
C LEU A 324 16.83 11.07 -18.68
N GLY A 325 17.33 11.10 -17.44
CA GLY A 325 17.45 12.28 -16.60
C GLY A 325 16.15 12.56 -15.84
N ASP A 326 16.30 13.00 -14.59
CA ASP A 326 15.20 13.15 -13.62
C ASP A 326 14.08 14.06 -14.16
N GLU A 327 14.40 15.24 -14.70
CA GLU A 327 13.42 16.17 -15.27
C GLU A 327 12.54 15.53 -16.35
N THR A 328 13.16 14.82 -17.31
CA THR A 328 12.43 14.14 -18.39
C THR A 328 11.58 13.00 -17.82
N TYR A 329 12.13 12.24 -16.88
CA TYR A 329 11.47 11.08 -16.30
C TYR A 329 10.27 11.46 -15.44
N PHE A 330 10.41 12.43 -14.53
CA PHE A 330 9.32 12.89 -13.67
C PHE A 330 8.25 13.68 -14.43
N SER A 331 8.64 14.44 -15.46
CA SER A 331 7.67 15.06 -16.39
C SER A 331 6.83 14.00 -17.10
N PHE A 332 7.45 12.94 -17.60
CA PHE A 332 6.74 11.78 -18.13
C PHE A 332 5.84 11.13 -17.07
N LEU A 333 6.33 10.89 -15.86
CA LEU A 333 5.58 10.20 -14.81
C LEU A 333 4.29 10.95 -14.46
N ARG A 334 4.35 12.28 -14.36
CA ARG A 334 3.17 13.13 -14.18
C ARG A 334 2.19 13.00 -15.34
N LYS A 335 2.69 13.05 -16.58
CA LYS A 335 1.86 12.87 -17.78
C LYS A 335 1.20 11.49 -17.79
N PHE A 336 1.93 10.46 -17.43
CA PHE A 336 1.44 9.09 -17.32
C PHE A 336 0.31 8.95 -16.30
N VAL A 337 0.48 9.49 -15.08
CA VAL A 337 -0.59 9.51 -14.07
C VAL A 337 -1.81 10.26 -14.60
N HIS A 338 -1.62 11.43 -15.21
CA HIS A 338 -2.72 12.19 -15.82
C HIS A 338 -3.42 11.42 -16.96
N THR A 339 -2.69 10.66 -17.77
CA THR A 339 -3.27 9.89 -18.88
C THR A 339 -4.04 8.66 -18.40
N PHE A 340 -3.53 7.93 -17.40
CA PHE A 340 -4.05 6.61 -17.03
C PHE A 340 -4.78 6.53 -15.69
N HIS A 341 -4.97 7.64 -14.98
CA HIS A 341 -5.75 7.63 -13.74
C HIS A 341 -7.16 7.05 -13.94
N GLY A 342 -7.56 6.12 -13.06
CA GLY A 342 -8.85 5.41 -13.14
C GLY A 342 -8.92 4.35 -14.24
N GLN A 343 -7.78 3.88 -14.77
CA GLN A 343 -7.70 2.84 -15.80
C GLN A 343 -6.89 1.62 -15.34
N LEU A 344 -7.21 0.45 -15.91
CA LEU A 344 -6.35 -0.74 -15.83
C LEU A 344 -5.36 -0.69 -16.99
N ILE A 345 -4.08 -0.87 -16.68
CA ILE A 345 -2.99 -0.76 -17.66
C ILE A 345 -2.05 -1.96 -17.56
N LEU A 346 -1.39 -2.25 -18.66
CA LEU A 346 -0.33 -3.24 -18.76
C LEU A 346 1.05 -2.58 -18.65
N SER A 347 2.07 -3.39 -18.36
CA SER A 347 3.45 -2.90 -18.36
C SER A 347 3.89 -2.39 -19.74
N GLN A 348 3.33 -2.95 -20.81
CA GLN A 348 3.55 -2.53 -22.19
C GLN A 348 3.05 -1.11 -22.43
N ASP A 349 1.87 -0.74 -21.90
CA ASP A 349 1.30 0.60 -22.06
C ASP A 349 2.20 1.66 -21.42
N PHE A 350 2.71 1.38 -20.21
CA PHE A 350 3.68 2.25 -19.53
C PHE A 350 4.96 2.42 -20.35
N LEU A 351 5.56 1.32 -20.82
CA LEU A 351 6.81 1.38 -21.57
C LEU A 351 6.64 2.04 -22.94
N GLN A 352 5.52 1.78 -23.62
CA GLN A 352 5.21 2.39 -24.91
C GLN A 352 5.05 3.91 -24.75
N MET A 353 4.23 4.36 -23.80
CA MET A 353 4.05 5.79 -23.54
C MET A 353 5.38 6.43 -23.12
N LEU A 354 6.19 5.77 -22.29
CA LEU A 354 7.51 6.29 -21.91
C LEU A 354 8.38 6.54 -23.14
N LEU A 355 8.50 5.54 -24.02
CA LEU A 355 9.38 5.62 -25.18
C LEU A 355 8.87 6.60 -26.24
N GLU A 356 7.57 6.85 -26.33
CA GLU A 356 6.96 7.87 -27.20
C GLU A 356 7.17 9.30 -26.68
N ASN A 357 7.33 9.48 -25.36
CA ASN A 357 7.46 10.79 -24.73
C ASN A 357 8.92 11.23 -24.52
N ILE A 358 9.90 10.40 -24.92
CA ILE A 358 11.32 10.74 -24.80
C ILE A 358 11.90 11.19 -26.16
N PRO A 359 12.87 12.12 -26.17
CA PRO A 359 13.59 12.48 -27.38
C PRO A 359 14.28 11.26 -28.03
N GLU A 360 14.33 11.22 -29.36
CA GLU A 360 14.90 10.09 -30.11
C GLU A 360 16.37 9.81 -29.73
N GLU A 361 17.13 10.85 -29.40
CA GLU A 361 18.54 10.73 -29.01
C GLU A 361 18.71 9.95 -27.69
N LYS A 362 17.71 10.03 -26.80
CA LYS A 362 17.68 9.29 -25.54
C LYS A 362 17.08 7.88 -25.69
N ARG A 363 16.40 7.61 -26.82
CA ARG A 363 15.79 6.32 -27.15
C ARG A 363 16.80 5.31 -27.70
N LEU A 364 17.99 5.75 -28.10
CA LEU A 364 19.05 4.85 -28.61
C LEU A 364 19.26 3.67 -27.64
N GLU A 365 19.06 2.45 -28.18
CA GLU A 365 19.13 1.14 -27.51
C GLU A 365 17.93 0.74 -26.61
N LEU A 366 16.94 1.60 -26.44
CA LEU A 366 15.71 1.30 -25.69
C LEU A 366 14.56 0.96 -26.64
N SER A 367 14.10 -0.28 -26.56
CA SER A 367 12.80 -0.72 -27.11
C SER A 367 11.98 -1.40 -26.03
N VAL A 368 10.66 -1.47 -26.22
CA VAL A 368 9.77 -2.18 -25.30
C VAL A 368 10.22 -3.64 -25.19
N GLU A 369 10.54 -4.27 -26.32
CA GLU A 369 10.98 -5.67 -26.41
C GLU A 369 12.27 -5.90 -25.64
N ASN A 370 13.28 -5.04 -25.82
CA ASN A 370 14.57 -5.16 -25.14
C ASN A 370 14.40 -5.02 -23.62
N ILE A 371 13.61 -4.04 -23.17
CA ILE A 371 13.31 -3.86 -21.74
C ILE A 371 12.57 -5.10 -21.21
N TYR A 372 11.59 -5.61 -21.95
CA TYR A 372 10.82 -6.78 -21.54
C TYR A 372 11.72 -8.01 -21.40
N GLN A 373 12.56 -8.29 -22.39
CA GLN A 373 13.49 -9.42 -22.38
C GLN A 373 14.52 -9.31 -21.24
N ASP A 374 15.19 -8.16 -21.11
CA ASP A 374 16.27 -8.00 -20.14
C ASP A 374 15.79 -7.84 -18.70
N TRP A 375 14.60 -7.24 -18.48
CA TRP A 375 14.10 -6.91 -17.14
C TRP A 375 12.87 -7.67 -16.69
N LEU A 376 11.96 -8.10 -17.57
CA LEU A 376 10.68 -8.67 -17.15
C LEU A 376 10.61 -10.19 -17.37
N GLU A 377 11.24 -10.71 -18.43
CA GLU A 377 11.29 -12.15 -18.75
C GLU A 377 12.57 -12.85 -18.29
N SER A 378 13.67 -12.14 -18.06
CA SER A 378 14.89 -12.79 -17.55
C SER A 378 14.76 -13.20 -16.07
N SER A 379 15.26 -14.37 -15.70
CA SER A 379 15.43 -14.72 -14.28
C SER A 379 16.73 -14.14 -13.70
N GLY A 380 16.76 -13.88 -12.39
CA GLY A 380 17.94 -13.35 -11.71
C GLY A 380 18.15 -11.83 -11.86
N ILE A 381 19.38 -11.39 -11.58
CA ILE A 381 19.76 -9.96 -11.62
C ILE A 381 19.90 -9.51 -13.09
N PRO A 382 19.17 -8.47 -13.54
CA PRO A 382 19.27 -7.92 -14.89
C PRO A 382 20.70 -7.55 -15.30
N LYS A 383 21.07 -7.77 -16.57
CA LYS A 383 22.42 -7.48 -17.10
C LYS A 383 22.86 -6.02 -16.86
N PRO A 384 22.01 -4.99 -17.04
CA PRO A 384 22.42 -3.60 -16.77
C PRO A 384 22.85 -3.38 -15.31
N LEU A 385 22.12 -3.97 -14.35
CA LEU A 385 22.47 -3.90 -12.92
C LEU A 385 23.77 -4.64 -12.59
N GLN A 386 24.04 -5.77 -13.24
CA GLN A 386 25.30 -6.49 -13.04
C GLN A 386 26.51 -5.65 -13.47
N ARG A 387 26.38 -4.88 -14.56
CA ARG A 387 27.41 -3.94 -15.02
C ARG A 387 27.58 -2.78 -14.03
N GLU A 388 26.49 -2.16 -13.60
CA GLU A 388 26.50 -1.07 -12.61
C GLU A 388 27.18 -1.52 -11.29
N ARG A 389 26.86 -2.72 -10.81
CA ARG A 389 27.45 -3.29 -9.58
C ARG A 389 28.97 -3.47 -9.67
N ARG A 390 29.51 -3.77 -10.86
CA ARG A 390 30.96 -3.93 -11.07
C ARG A 390 31.70 -2.59 -11.14
N SER A 391 31.03 -1.55 -11.62
CA SER A 391 31.61 -0.23 -11.88
C SER A 391 31.36 0.80 -10.77
N GLY A 392 30.39 0.56 -9.89
CA GLY A 392 29.93 1.54 -8.91
C GLY A 392 30.85 1.68 -7.69
N ALA A 393 31.24 2.92 -7.39
CA ALA A 393 31.76 3.27 -6.08
C ALA A 393 30.64 3.16 -5.04
N GLU A 394 30.93 2.50 -3.92
CA GLU A 394 29.96 2.34 -2.84
C GLU A 394 29.65 3.70 -2.16
N CYS A 395 28.40 3.90 -1.75
CA CYS A 395 27.98 5.14 -1.09
C CYS A 395 28.72 5.35 0.24
N GLY A 396 28.84 6.62 0.65
CA GLY A 396 29.57 7.00 1.86
C GLY A 396 29.04 6.35 3.14
N LEU A 397 27.71 6.23 3.27
CA LEU A 397 27.06 5.63 4.44
C LEU A 397 27.35 4.13 4.56
N ALA A 398 27.34 3.40 3.44
CA ALA A 398 27.64 1.97 3.45
C ALA A 398 29.15 1.72 3.67
N ARG A 399 30.01 2.63 3.18
CA ARG A 399 31.45 2.60 3.46
C ARG A 399 31.74 2.79 4.95
N GLN A 400 31.01 3.69 5.60
CA GLN A 400 31.07 3.90 7.04
C GLN A 400 30.71 2.61 7.79
N VAL A 401 29.63 1.92 7.40
CA VAL A 401 29.25 0.63 7.97
C VAL A 401 30.35 -0.41 7.79
N ARG A 402 30.94 -0.53 6.60
CA ARG A 402 32.07 -1.47 6.39
C ARG A 402 33.29 -1.18 7.26
N ALA A 403 33.57 0.09 7.52
CA ALA A 403 34.63 0.48 8.45
C ALA A 403 34.30 0.00 9.88
N GLU A 404 33.07 0.20 10.34
CA GLU A 404 32.59 -0.28 11.65
C GLU A 404 32.58 -1.81 11.75
N VAL A 405 32.13 -2.54 10.72
CA VAL A 405 32.21 -4.01 10.64
C VAL A 405 33.66 -4.46 10.85
N THR A 406 34.62 -3.80 10.19
CA THR A 406 36.04 -4.13 10.30
C THR A 406 36.56 -3.94 11.73
N LYS A 407 36.16 -2.85 12.39
CA LYS A 407 36.47 -2.59 13.81
C LYS A 407 35.91 -3.70 14.71
N TRP A 408 34.64 -4.04 14.56
CA TRP A 408 33.98 -5.08 15.35
C TRP A 408 34.60 -6.48 15.15
N ILE A 409 34.96 -6.85 13.93
CA ILE A 409 35.67 -8.11 13.64
C ILE A 409 37.04 -8.12 14.34
N ARG A 410 37.76 -6.99 14.35
CA ARG A 410 39.03 -6.86 15.05
C ARG A 410 38.84 -7.04 16.56
N VAL A 411 37.84 -6.39 17.15
CA VAL A 411 37.49 -6.54 18.58
C VAL A 411 37.14 -7.99 18.92
N ASN A 412 36.38 -8.68 18.06
CA ASN A 412 36.00 -10.07 18.26
C ASN A 412 37.20 -11.04 18.30
N ARG A 413 38.26 -10.74 17.55
CA ARG A 413 39.49 -11.55 17.49
C ARG A 413 40.45 -11.28 18.66
N ARG A 414 40.20 -10.29 19.52
CA ARG A 414 41.15 -9.91 20.58
C ARG A 414 41.29 -11.01 21.65
N PRO A 415 42.54 -11.40 22.00
CA PRO A 415 42.78 -12.45 22.99
C PRO A 415 42.42 -12.01 24.42
N ARG A 416 41.92 -12.96 25.23
CA ARG A 416 41.37 -12.71 26.58
C ARG A 416 42.34 -12.11 27.62
N LYS A 417 43.66 -12.11 27.38
CA LYS A 417 44.70 -11.88 28.41
C LYS A 417 45.54 -10.60 28.27
N ARG A 418 45.29 -9.70 27.31
CA ARG A 418 46.10 -8.47 27.19
C ARG A 418 45.65 -7.40 28.21
N LYS A 419 46.48 -7.21 29.24
CA LYS A 419 46.34 -6.25 30.35
C LYS A 419 47.05 -4.90 30.05
N ARG A 420 47.14 -4.50 28.77
CA ARG A 420 47.77 -3.23 28.38
C ARG A 420 46.67 -2.21 28.12
N ARG A 421 46.83 -0.98 28.64
CA ARG A 421 45.99 0.20 28.33
C ARG A 421 46.05 0.48 26.82
N GLU A 422 45.30 -0.27 26.03
CA GLU A 422 45.04 0.07 24.63
C GLU A 422 43.86 1.05 24.60
N LYS A 423 43.95 2.08 23.76
CA LYS A 423 42.85 3.02 23.53
C LYS A 423 41.57 2.21 23.22
N GLU A 424 40.49 2.49 23.95
CA GLU A 424 39.17 1.96 23.62
C GLU A 424 38.88 2.30 22.15
N GLU A 425 38.40 1.32 21.39
CA GLU A 425 37.97 1.62 20.02
C GLU A 425 36.75 2.52 20.10
N VAL A 426 36.85 3.68 19.45
CA VAL A 426 35.74 4.63 19.33
C VAL A 426 34.87 4.17 18.17
N PHE A 427 33.63 3.84 18.51
CA PHE A 427 32.58 3.46 17.56
C PHE A 427 31.73 4.68 17.22
N GLU A 428 31.33 4.76 15.97
CA GLU A 428 30.51 5.87 15.49
C GLU A 428 29.03 5.61 15.80
N LYS A 429 28.26 6.68 16.00
CA LYS A 429 26.80 6.58 16.09
C LYS A 429 26.25 6.35 14.69
N LEU A 430 25.58 5.22 14.49
CA LEU A 430 24.99 4.83 13.21
C LEU A 430 23.48 5.08 13.20
N LEU A 431 22.95 5.36 12.02
CA LEU A 431 21.49 5.41 11.78
C LEU A 431 20.87 3.99 11.84
N PRO A 432 19.56 3.86 12.06
CA PRO A 432 18.83 2.58 12.00
C PRO A 432 19.21 1.68 10.82
N ASP A 433 19.12 2.18 9.58
CA ASP A 433 19.44 1.39 8.37
C ASP A 433 20.91 0.95 8.33
N GLN A 434 21.81 1.80 8.83
CA GLN A 434 23.24 1.48 8.95
C GLN A 434 23.48 0.40 10.01
N LEU A 435 22.70 0.38 11.10
CA LEU A 435 22.73 -0.68 12.10
C LEU A 435 22.21 -1.99 11.53
N VAL A 436 21.10 -1.99 10.80
CA VAL A 436 20.59 -3.17 10.10
C VAL A 436 21.69 -3.77 9.21
N LEU A 437 22.34 -2.94 8.37
CA LEU A 437 23.41 -3.38 7.49
C LEU A 437 24.66 -3.86 8.25
N LEU A 438 25.03 -3.19 9.34
CA LEU A 438 26.13 -3.60 10.22
C LEU A 438 25.87 -5.01 10.78
N LEU A 439 24.68 -5.23 11.35
CA LEU A 439 24.30 -6.50 11.95
C LEU A 439 24.17 -7.61 10.90
N GLU A 440 23.71 -7.30 9.69
CA GLU A 440 23.67 -8.23 8.56
C GLU A 440 25.07 -8.72 8.15
N HIS A 441 26.05 -7.83 8.05
CA HIS A 441 27.43 -8.25 7.79
C HIS A 441 28.05 -9.03 8.96
N LEU A 442 27.68 -8.71 10.20
CA LEU A 442 28.10 -9.48 11.37
C LEU A 442 27.43 -10.87 11.41
N LEU A 443 26.21 -11.00 10.90
CA LEU A 443 25.52 -12.27 10.71
C LEU A 443 26.21 -13.17 9.69
N GLU A 444 27.08 -12.67 8.82
CA GLU A 444 27.89 -13.53 7.95
C GLU A 444 29.06 -14.19 8.70
N GLN A 445 29.45 -13.65 9.85
CA GLN A 445 30.57 -14.19 10.63
C GLN A 445 30.22 -15.55 11.22
N LYS A 446 31.18 -16.49 11.15
CA LYS A 446 31.00 -17.84 11.71
C LYS A 446 30.84 -17.82 13.23
N THR A 447 31.60 -16.98 13.92
CA THR A 447 31.59 -16.89 15.38
C THR A 447 31.72 -15.44 15.85
N LEU A 448 30.88 -15.04 16.79
CA LEU A 448 31.02 -13.82 17.58
C LEU A 448 31.07 -14.18 19.06
N SER A 449 32.01 -13.58 19.79
CA SER A 449 32.21 -13.86 21.20
C SER A 449 31.10 -13.22 22.05
N PRO A 450 30.70 -13.83 23.18
CA PRO A 450 29.72 -13.23 24.08
C PRO A 450 30.12 -11.84 24.59
N ARG A 451 31.43 -11.54 24.67
CA ARG A 451 31.92 -10.20 25.04
C ARG A 451 31.64 -9.18 23.95
N THR A 452 31.87 -9.55 22.69
CA THR A 452 31.59 -8.69 21.54
C THR A 452 30.10 -8.40 21.42
N LEU A 453 29.25 -9.42 21.55
CA LEU A 453 27.79 -9.25 21.55
C LEU A 453 27.31 -8.34 22.70
N GLN A 454 27.90 -8.48 23.88
CA GLN A 454 27.61 -7.59 25.01
C GLN A 454 28.07 -6.15 24.74
N SER A 455 29.23 -5.95 24.12
CA SER A 455 29.71 -4.62 23.73
C SER A 455 28.83 -4.00 22.65
N LEU A 456 28.43 -4.75 21.62
CA LEU A 456 27.51 -4.30 20.57
C LEU A 456 26.19 -3.77 21.15
N GLN A 457 25.56 -4.55 22.03
CA GLN A 457 24.34 -4.15 22.71
C GLN A 457 24.53 -2.85 23.52
N ARG A 458 25.67 -2.69 24.21
CA ARG A 458 25.94 -1.48 25.00
C ARG A 458 26.24 -0.26 24.14
N THR A 459 26.94 -0.43 23.03
CA THR A 459 27.33 0.67 22.15
C THR A 459 26.12 1.26 21.41
N TYR A 460 25.24 0.40 20.91
CA TYR A 460 24.14 0.82 20.03
C TYR A 460 22.75 0.70 20.66
N HIS A 461 22.65 0.24 21.91
CA HIS A 461 21.38 0.04 22.60
C HIS A 461 20.38 -0.80 21.77
N LEU A 462 20.85 -1.90 21.17
CA LEU A 462 20.11 -2.63 20.11
C LEU A 462 18.71 -3.12 20.54
N GLN A 463 18.53 -3.39 21.83
CA GLN A 463 17.22 -3.75 22.41
C GLN A 463 16.18 -2.62 22.40
N ASP A 464 16.62 -1.37 22.31
CA ASP A 464 15.78 -0.16 22.39
C ASP A 464 15.65 0.54 21.02
N GLN A 465 16.22 -0.05 19.96
CA GLN A 465 16.09 0.41 18.58
C GLN A 465 14.75 -0.03 17.98
N ASP A 466 14.47 0.41 16.75
CA ASP A 466 13.30 0.00 15.98
C ASP A 466 13.26 -1.52 15.70
N ALA A 467 12.10 -1.97 15.20
CA ALA A 467 11.83 -3.37 14.95
C ALA A 467 12.80 -4.02 13.96
N GLU A 468 13.30 -3.31 12.95
CA GLU A 468 14.23 -3.89 11.96
C GLU A 468 15.60 -4.16 12.57
N VAL A 469 16.12 -3.22 13.36
CA VAL A 469 17.37 -3.41 14.11
C VAL A 469 17.21 -4.51 15.16
N ARG A 470 16.10 -4.50 15.92
CA ARG A 470 15.79 -5.56 16.90
C ARG A 470 15.69 -6.94 16.25
N HIS A 471 15.12 -7.04 15.06
CA HIS A 471 15.04 -8.29 14.29
C HIS A 471 16.44 -8.85 14.01
N ARG A 472 17.33 -8.05 13.40
CA ARG A 472 18.72 -8.46 13.10
C ARG A 472 19.51 -8.80 14.36
N TRP A 473 19.27 -8.08 15.45
CA TRP A 473 19.87 -8.39 16.75
C TRP A 473 19.41 -9.75 17.29
N CYS A 474 18.11 -10.06 17.20
CA CYS A 474 17.58 -11.37 17.59
C CYS A 474 18.20 -12.52 16.76
N GLU A 475 18.39 -12.33 15.45
CA GLU A 475 19.08 -13.30 14.60
C GLU A 475 20.51 -13.58 15.12
N LEU A 476 21.26 -12.54 15.52
CA LEU A 476 22.61 -12.70 16.08
C LEU A 476 22.60 -13.45 17.41
N ILE A 477 21.64 -13.14 18.29
CA ILE A 477 21.47 -13.82 19.58
C ILE A 477 21.27 -15.32 19.37
N VAL A 478 20.35 -15.68 18.46
CA VAL A 478 20.01 -17.07 18.15
C VAL A 478 21.20 -17.76 17.49
N LYS A 479 21.77 -17.18 16.43
CA LYS A 479 22.89 -17.75 15.67
C LYS A 479 24.09 -18.09 16.57
N HIS A 480 24.42 -17.20 17.50
CA HIS A 480 25.59 -17.36 18.38
C HIS A 480 25.27 -17.91 19.76
N LYS A 481 24.03 -18.40 19.99
CA LYS A 481 23.59 -18.99 21.26
C LYS A 481 23.86 -18.09 22.47
N PHE A 482 23.62 -16.78 22.34
CA PHE A 482 23.86 -15.81 23.41
C PHE A 482 22.72 -15.81 24.43
N THR A 483 22.70 -16.84 25.28
CA THR A 483 21.62 -17.14 26.23
C THR A 483 21.22 -15.98 27.14
N LYS A 484 22.17 -15.10 27.50
CA LYS A 484 21.91 -13.92 28.34
C LYS A 484 20.91 -12.93 27.74
N ALA A 485 20.69 -12.97 26.43
CA ALA A 485 19.79 -12.07 25.72
C ALA A 485 18.54 -12.78 25.16
N TYR A 486 18.26 -14.03 25.55
CA TYR A 486 17.06 -14.75 25.06
C TYR A 486 15.75 -14.07 25.42
N LYS A 487 15.69 -13.38 26.58
CA LYS A 487 14.54 -12.55 26.94
C LYS A 487 14.23 -11.45 25.91
N SER A 488 15.26 -10.93 25.22
CA SER A 488 15.05 -9.96 24.14
C SER A 488 14.38 -10.57 22.92
N VAL A 489 14.70 -11.84 22.61
CA VAL A 489 14.07 -12.59 21.50
C VAL A 489 12.61 -12.90 21.83
N GLU A 490 12.34 -13.37 23.05
CA GLU A 490 10.97 -13.62 23.53
C GLU A 490 10.12 -12.36 23.43
N ARG A 491 10.64 -11.24 23.94
CA ARG A 491 9.97 -9.94 23.87
C ARG A 491 9.71 -9.51 22.41
N PHE A 492 10.70 -9.63 21.52
CA PHE A 492 10.55 -9.30 20.11
C PHE A 492 9.44 -10.12 19.43
N LEU A 493 9.38 -11.43 19.67
CA LEU A 493 8.36 -12.30 19.10
C LEU A 493 6.94 -11.99 19.61
N GLN A 494 6.80 -11.39 20.78
CA GLN A 494 5.51 -10.98 21.34
C GLN A 494 5.07 -9.59 20.86
N GLU A 495 6.00 -8.65 20.75
CA GLU A 495 5.71 -7.23 20.49
C GLU A 495 5.72 -6.86 18.99
N ASP A 496 6.66 -7.40 18.21
CA ASP A 496 6.99 -6.92 16.86
C ASP A 496 6.57 -7.90 15.76
N GLN A 497 5.32 -8.34 15.81
CA GLN A 497 4.67 -8.85 14.60
C GLN A 497 4.43 -7.61 13.70
N VAL A 498 4.73 -7.64 12.41
CA VAL A 498 4.72 -6.41 11.59
C VAL A 498 3.35 -6.16 10.96
N GLY A 499 2.87 -4.91 10.99
CA GLY A 499 2.04 -4.31 9.93
C GLY A 499 1.65 -2.84 10.13
N VAL A 500 1.97 -1.98 9.16
CA VAL A 500 1.42 -0.60 9.02
C VAL A 500 0.47 -0.60 7.82
N ILE A 501 -0.73 -0.01 7.95
CA ILE A 501 -1.63 0.23 6.81
C ILE A 501 -1.41 1.65 6.28
N PHE A 502 -1.13 1.75 4.99
CA PHE A 502 -1.49 2.94 4.20
C PHE A 502 -2.89 2.71 3.62
N GLN A 503 -3.89 3.45 4.11
CA GLN A 503 -5.28 3.30 3.65
C GLN A 503 -5.55 4.20 2.44
N GLN A 504 -4.97 3.82 1.31
CA GLN A 504 -5.43 4.04 -0.07
C GLN A 504 -4.30 3.50 -0.94
N MET A 505 -4.54 2.39 -1.63
CA MET A 505 -3.57 1.85 -2.59
C MET A 505 -3.47 2.82 -3.77
N GLY A 506 -2.55 3.77 -3.63
CA GLY A 506 -1.89 4.48 -4.71
C GLY A 506 -0.39 4.33 -4.44
N ILE A 507 0.35 3.94 -5.47
CA ILE A 507 1.81 4.07 -5.48
C ILE A 507 2.11 5.55 -5.15
N LEU A 508 2.80 5.78 -4.03
CA LEU A 508 3.63 6.98 -3.89
C LEU A 508 5.01 6.66 -4.44
#